data_AF-A0A813IC32-F1
#
_entry.id   AF-A0A813IC32-F1
#
_cell.length_a   1.000
_cell.length_b   1.000
_cell.length_c   1.000
_cell.angle_alpha   90.00
_cell.angle_beta   90.00
_cell.angle_gamma   90.00
#
_symmetry.space_group_name_H-M   'P 1'
#
loop_
_entity.id
_entity.type
_entity.pdbx_description
1 polymer ?
#
loop_
_entity_poly.entity_id
_entity_poly.type
_entity_poly.pdbx_seq_one_letter_code
_entity_poly.pdbx_strand_id
1 'polypeptide(L)'
;ELLSKASAHRRLIGLTATLLREGDGDCKSGEDPWALLGRCVFQETFARLAPEYLAPVRCVEIRVPVVGAWRGMFKRQPLAAAVCLSRGKWEMLEHLLAKHAGDSLIILVERCEQARLIAATFGILPIDGTVPAAQLKDYLERFRARKILAIVATHVLDDSADFPELTVMIQMG
;
A
#
# COMPACT_ATOMS: atom_id res chain seq x y z
N GLU A 1 -5.12 2.19 28.28
CA GLU A 1 -4.84 1.44 29.53
C GLU A 1 -3.36 1.11 29.81
N LEU A 2 -2.50 0.93 28.80
CA LEU A 2 -1.06 0.65 29.05
C LEU A 2 -0.25 1.88 29.52
N LEU A 3 -0.63 3.09 29.09
CA LEU A 3 0.07 4.33 29.44
C LEU A 3 -0.25 4.86 30.86
N SER A 4 -1.44 4.56 31.40
CA SER A 4 -1.81 4.99 32.77
C SER A 4 -1.11 4.19 33.88
N LYS A 5 -0.47 3.06 33.55
CA LYS A 5 0.28 2.21 34.49
C LYS A 5 1.79 2.48 34.50
N ALA A 6 2.29 3.41 33.69
CA ALA A 6 3.72 3.71 33.61
C ALA A 6 4.09 4.87 34.56
N SER A 7 4.89 4.56 35.59
CA SER A 7 5.44 5.49 36.59
C SER A 7 6.03 6.78 36.00
N ALA A 8 5.81 7.91 36.70
CA ALA A 8 6.07 9.31 36.35
C ALA A 8 7.53 9.72 36.07
N HIS A 9 8.46 8.77 35.91
CA HIS A 9 9.90 9.03 35.72
C HIS A 9 10.55 8.28 34.53
N ARG A 10 9.77 7.86 33.53
CA ARG A 10 10.32 7.19 32.34
C ARG A 10 10.56 8.18 31.20
N ARG A 11 11.77 8.11 30.61
CA ARG A 11 12.06 8.76 29.34
C ARG A 11 11.33 7.99 28.24
N LEU A 12 10.45 8.66 27.50
CA LEU A 12 9.74 8.09 26.36
C LEU A 12 10.50 8.42 25.07
N ILE A 13 10.56 7.47 24.14
CA ILE A 13 11.12 7.65 22.81
C ILE A 13 10.06 7.19 21.82
N GLY A 14 9.62 8.09 20.94
CA GLY A 14 8.75 7.77 19.81
C GLY A 14 9.58 7.65 18.54
N LEU A 15 9.48 6.52 17.85
CA LEU A 15 10.07 6.32 16.52
C LEU A 15 8.91 6.23 15.52
N THR A 16 8.91 7.11 14.53
CA THR A 16 7.91 7.10 13.45
C THR A 16 8.55 7.51 12.15
N ALA A 17 8.14 6.87 11.06
CA ALA A 17 8.59 7.21 9.70
C ALA A 17 7.79 8.39 9.11
N THR A 18 6.52 8.52 9.50
CA THR A 18 5.63 9.60 9.07
C THR A 18 5.06 10.34 10.29
N LEU A 19 5.05 11.67 10.22
CA LEU A 19 4.43 12.51 11.26
C LEU A 19 2.97 12.83 10.94
N LEU A 20 2.60 12.87 9.66
CA LEU A 20 1.24 13.15 9.23
C LEU A 20 0.37 11.89 9.38
N ARG A 21 -0.78 12.05 10.02
CA ARG A 21 -1.82 11.03 10.11
C ARG A 21 -3.13 11.54 9.52
N GLU A 22 -4.00 10.60 9.17
CA GLU A 22 -5.28 10.87 8.50
C GLU A 22 -6.24 11.78 9.30
N GLY A 23 -5.96 12.05 10.58
CA GLY A 23 -6.71 12.97 11.45
C GLY A 23 -6.09 14.36 11.66
N ASP A 24 -4.90 14.64 11.13
CA ASP A 24 -4.20 15.92 11.39
C ASP A 24 -4.74 17.09 10.53
N GLY A 25 -5.64 16.80 9.58
CA GLY A 25 -6.34 17.82 8.77
C GLY A 25 -7.36 18.64 9.57
N ASP A 26 -7.88 18.10 10.67
CA ASP A 26 -8.79 18.77 11.59
C ASP A 26 -8.05 19.07 12.89
N CYS A 27 -7.29 20.17 12.88
CA CYS A 27 -6.50 20.72 13.99
C CYS A 27 -7.32 21.15 15.24
N LYS A 28 -8.50 20.58 15.44
CA LYS A 28 -9.38 20.78 16.60
C LYS A 28 -9.77 19.48 17.32
N SER A 29 -9.50 18.29 16.77
CA SER A 29 -9.93 17.03 17.41
C SER A 29 -8.97 15.85 17.26
N GLY A 30 -7.90 15.95 16.46
CA GLY A 30 -6.83 14.96 16.45
C GLY A 30 -6.00 15.05 17.73
N GLU A 31 -5.86 13.92 18.44
CA GLU A 31 -4.97 13.83 19.60
C GLU A 31 -3.54 14.14 19.17
N ASP A 32 -3.06 15.31 19.57
CA ASP A 32 -1.69 15.72 19.32
C ASP A 32 -0.73 14.71 19.97
N PRO A 33 0.05 13.92 19.20
CA PRO A 33 0.99 12.95 19.75
C PRO A 33 2.06 13.64 20.63
N TRP A 34 2.27 14.95 20.45
CA TRP A 34 3.19 15.74 21.26
C TRP A 34 2.73 15.88 22.72
N ALA A 35 1.43 15.78 23.02
CA ALA A 35 0.92 15.84 24.39
C ALA A 35 1.41 14.66 25.24
N LEU A 36 1.68 13.51 24.61
CA LEU A 36 2.15 12.29 25.29
C LEU A 36 3.67 12.11 25.22
N LEU A 37 4.28 12.43 24.08
CA LEU A 37 5.70 12.15 23.83
C LEU A 37 6.62 13.37 23.98
N GLY A 38 6.06 14.58 24.11
CA GLY A 38 6.82 15.83 24.11
C GLY A 38 7.09 16.33 22.70
N ARG A 39 8.25 16.95 22.44
CA ARG A 39 8.58 17.54 21.13
C ARG A 39 9.33 16.56 20.21
N CYS A 40 9.23 16.76 18.89
CA CYS A 40 10.13 16.11 17.93
C CYS A 40 11.59 16.49 18.23
N VAL A 41 12.44 15.50 18.48
CA VAL A 41 13.87 15.74 18.74
C VAL A 41 14.69 15.71 17.45
N PHE A 42 14.26 14.90 16.48
CA PHE A 42 14.95 14.71 15.22
C PHE A 42 13.94 14.41 14.12
N GLN A 43 14.04 15.14 13.01
CA GLN A 43 13.25 14.92 11.82
C GLN A 43 14.17 15.08 10.61
N GLU A 44 14.18 14.08 9.75
CA GLU A 44 14.83 14.17 8.45
C GLU A 44 13.81 13.95 7.34
N THR A 45 14.15 14.46 6.16
CA THR A 45 13.30 14.32 4.97
C THR A 45 13.98 13.40 3.98
N PHE A 46 13.18 12.66 3.21
CA PHE A 46 13.68 11.75 2.17
C PHE A 46 14.69 12.42 1.21
N ALA A 47 14.48 13.71 0.89
CA ALA A 47 15.35 14.49 0.01
C ALA A 47 16.78 14.66 0.53
N ARG A 48 16.98 14.67 1.86
CA ARG A 48 18.32 14.74 2.48
C ARG A 48 18.97 13.37 2.66
N LEU A 49 18.16 12.30 2.68
CA LEU A 49 18.60 10.93 2.90
C LEU A 49 19.00 10.18 1.61
N ALA A 50 18.62 10.65 0.41
CA ALA A 50 18.83 9.90 -0.83
C ALA A 50 19.87 10.56 -1.75
N PRO A 51 21.00 9.86 -2.05
CA PRO A 51 20.98 8.51 -2.65
C PRO A 51 21.76 7.39 -1.93
N GLU A 52 22.41 7.64 -0.79
CA GLU A 52 23.31 6.65 -0.17
C GLU A 52 22.57 5.48 0.53
N TYR A 53 21.34 5.71 1.02
CA TYR A 53 20.62 4.75 1.86
C TYR A 53 19.26 4.31 1.30
N LEU A 54 18.73 4.99 0.28
CA LEU A 54 17.40 4.73 -0.27
C LEU A 54 17.43 4.58 -1.78
N ALA A 55 16.69 3.58 -2.28
CA ALA A 55 16.50 3.39 -3.71
C ALA A 55 15.72 4.58 -4.32
N PRO A 56 16.12 5.08 -5.49
CA PRO A 56 15.39 6.15 -6.17
C PRO A 56 14.01 5.65 -6.62
N VAL A 57 12.95 6.36 -6.25
CA VAL A 57 11.56 6.02 -6.59
C VAL A 57 11.04 6.95 -7.68
N ARG A 58 10.40 6.38 -8.70
CA ARG A 58 9.70 7.13 -9.74
C ARG A 58 8.20 6.89 -9.62
N CYS A 59 7.47 7.90 -9.15
CA CYS A 59 6.00 7.87 -9.11
C CYS A 59 5.41 8.31 -10.45
N VAL A 60 4.51 7.51 -11.02
CA VAL A 60 3.81 7.82 -12.28
C VAL A 60 2.31 7.63 -12.07
N GLU A 61 1.53 8.68 -12.28
CA GLU A 61 0.07 8.62 -12.26
C GLU A 61 -0.46 8.40 -13.69
N ILE A 62 -1.23 7.33 -13.90
CA ILE A 62 -1.85 7.03 -15.20
C ILE A 62 -3.36 7.23 -15.08
N ARG A 63 -3.88 8.23 -15.80
CA ARG A 63 -5.32 8.53 -15.82
C ARG A 63 -5.99 7.85 -16.99
N VAL A 64 -6.91 6.93 -16.70
CA VAL A 64 -7.73 6.24 -17.71
C VAL A 64 -9.11 6.92 -17.80
N PRO A 65 -9.56 7.34 -18.99
CA PRO A 65 -10.86 7.96 -19.14
C PRO A 65 -12.00 6.96 -18.92
N VAL A 66 -12.97 7.32 -18.08
CA VAL A 66 -14.20 6.53 -17.89
C VAL A 66 -15.19 6.85 -19.02
N VAL A 67 -15.58 5.83 -19.78
CA VAL A 67 -16.47 5.95 -20.95
C VAL A 67 -17.83 5.27 -20.71
N GLY A 68 -18.86 5.75 -21.42
CA GLY A 68 -20.18 5.11 -21.46
C GLY A 68 -20.94 5.13 -20.13
N ALA A 69 -21.68 4.05 -19.86
CA ALA A 69 -22.56 3.89 -18.69
C ALA A 69 -21.83 3.99 -17.34
N TRP A 70 -20.51 3.72 -17.33
CA TRP A 70 -19.67 3.79 -16.14
C TRP A 70 -19.47 5.21 -15.62
N ARG A 71 -19.67 6.26 -16.44
CA ARG A 71 -19.56 7.66 -16.00
C ARG A 71 -20.54 8.02 -14.89
N GLY A 72 -21.78 7.53 -15.00
CA GLY A 72 -22.81 7.78 -13.99
C GLY A 72 -22.46 7.11 -12.66
N MET A 73 -21.97 5.87 -12.72
CA MET A 73 -21.52 5.17 -11.51
C MET A 73 -20.25 5.77 -10.93
N PHE A 74 -19.27 6.17 -11.74
CA PHE A 74 -18.04 6.82 -11.28
C PHE A 74 -18.32 8.07 -10.45
N LYS A 75 -19.32 8.88 -10.85
CA LYS A 75 -19.74 10.06 -10.07
C LYS A 75 -20.33 9.71 -8.70
N ARG A 76 -20.97 8.54 -8.56
CA ARG A 76 -21.62 8.10 -7.33
C ARG A 76 -20.68 7.31 -6.43
N GLN A 77 -19.86 6.44 -7.03
CA GLN A 77 -18.98 5.48 -6.39
C GLN A 77 -17.74 5.30 -7.28
N PRO A 78 -16.72 6.15 -7.15
CA PRO A 78 -15.52 6.07 -7.98
C PRO A 78 -14.74 4.77 -7.76
N LEU A 79 -14.79 4.24 -6.54
CA LEU A 79 -14.11 3.04 -6.08
C LEU A 79 -14.98 1.76 -6.21
N ALA A 80 -16.04 1.83 -7.00
CA ALA A 80 -16.86 0.66 -7.29
C ALA A 80 -16.05 -0.34 -8.12
N ALA A 81 -16.15 -1.64 -7.78
CA ALA A 81 -15.35 -2.70 -8.41
C ALA A 81 -15.36 -2.62 -9.94
N ALA A 82 -16.53 -2.39 -10.52
CA ALA A 82 -16.70 -2.37 -11.97
C ALA A 82 -16.17 -1.07 -12.64
N VAL A 83 -15.92 0.01 -11.90
CA VAL A 83 -15.17 1.17 -12.41
C VAL A 83 -13.67 0.88 -12.40
N CYS A 84 -13.14 0.37 -11.30
CA CYS A 84 -11.71 0.06 -11.17
C CYS A 84 -11.28 -1.04 -12.17
N LEU A 85 -12.19 -1.98 -12.46
CA LEU A 85 -12.05 -3.03 -13.46
C LEU A 85 -12.53 -2.62 -14.86
N SER A 86 -12.64 -1.32 -15.13
CA SER A 86 -12.99 -0.84 -16.46
C SER A 86 -11.95 -1.29 -17.50
N ARG A 87 -12.43 -1.53 -18.72
CA ARG A 87 -11.61 -2.07 -19.81
C ARG A 87 -10.28 -1.34 -20.02
N GLY A 88 -10.27 0.00 -19.97
CA GLY A 88 -9.03 0.76 -20.15
C GLY A 88 -8.02 0.56 -19.02
N LYS A 89 -8.48 0.40 -17.76
CA LYS A 89 -7.58 0.07 -16.63
C LYS A 89 -7.05 -1.35 -16.77
N TRP A 90 -7.88 -2.26 -17.27
CA TRP A 90 -7.48 -3.64 -17.55
C TRP A 90 -6.41 -3.75 -18.62
N GLU A 91 -6.61 -3.09 -19.77
CA GLU A 91 -5.63 -3.04 -20.87
C GLU A 91 -4.30 -2.41 -20.42
N MET A 92 -4.37 -1.37 -19.58
CA MET A 92 -3.16 -0.78 -18.99
C MET A 92 -2.46 -1.74 -18.03
N LEU A 93 -3.21 -2.44 -17.17
CA LEU A 93 -2.63 -3.42 -16.25
C LEU A 93 -1.92 -4.54 -17.02
N GLU A 94 -2.57 -5.10 -18.05
CA GLU A 94 -1.97 -6.12 -18.92
C GLU A 94 -0.67 -5.62 -19.56
N HIS A 95 -0.67 -4.38 -20.08
CA HIS A 95 0.53 -3.77 -20.65
C HIS A 95 1.66 -3.63 -19.62
N LEU A 96 1.35 -3.19 -18.39
CA LEU A 96 2.33 -3.04 -17.31
C LEU A 96 2.88 -4.40 -16.86
N LEU A 97 2.03 -5.41 -16.74
CA LEU A 97 2.45 -6.77 -16.39
C LEU A 97 3.35 -7.38 -17.45
N ALA A 98 3.02 -7.21 -18.72
CA ALA A 98 3.87 -7.68 -19.82
C ALA A 98 5.23 -6.96 -19.83
N LYS A 99 5.23 -5.65 -19.59
CA LYS A 99 6.46 -4.85 -19.55
C LYS A 99 7.38 -5.22 -18.38
N HIS A 100 6.80 -5.59 -17.24
CA HIS A 100 7.50 -5.89 -15.99
C HIS A 100 7.49 -7.38 -15.65
N ALA A 101 7.37 -8.27 -16.64
CA ALA A 101 7.26 -9.71 -16.42
C ALA A 101 8.49 -10.33 -15.73
N GLY A 102 9.67 -9.69 -15.82
CA GLY A 102 10.89 -10.11 -15.13
C GLY A 102 11.16 -9.43 -13.79
N ASP A 103 10.35 -8.44 -13.42
CA ASP A 103 10.53 -7.64 -12.20
C ASP A 103 9.63 -8.18 -11.08
N SER A 104 10.07 -8.02 -9.84
CA SER A 104 9.22 -8.26 -8.67
C SER A 104 8.19 -7.13 -8.55
N LEU A 105 6.91 -7.47 -8.65
CA LEU A 105 5.79 -6.52 -8.67
C LEU A 105 4.70 -6.84 -7.65
N ILE A 106 4.09 -5.80 -7.10
CA ILE A 106 2.92 -5.88 -6.22
C ILE A 106 1.79 -5.04 -6.82
N ILE A 107 0.60 -5.64 -6.92
CA ILE A 107 -0.63 -4.94 -7.31
C ILE A 107 -1.46 -4.70 -6.05
N LEU A 108 -1.68 -3.44 -5.70
CA LEU A 108 -2.54 -3.04 -4.59
C LEU A 108 -3.93 -2.68 -5.11
N VAL A 109 -4.96 -3.27 -4.51
CA VAL A 109 -6.37 -3.01 -4.84
C VAL A 109 -7.20 -2.84 -3.58
N GLU A 110 -8.29 -2.09 -3.66
CA GLU A 110 -9.09 -1.80 -2.47
C GLU A 110 -10.01 -2.95 -2.07
N ARG A 111 -10.51 -3.73 -3.03
CA ARG A 111 -11.53 -4.78 -2.78
C ARG A 111 -10.99 -6.18 -3.01
N CYS A 112 -11.32 -7.10 -2.12
CA CYS A 112 -10.95 -8.52 -2.25
C CYS A 112 -11.46 -9.16 -3.54
N GLU A 113 -12.66 -8.76 -4.02
CA GLU A 113 -13.22 -9.24 -5.29
C GLU A 113 -12.35 -8.87 -6.50
N GLN A 114 -11.77 -7.66 -6.49
CA GLN A 114 -10.84 -7.22 -7.54
C GLN A 114 -9.55 -8.05 -7.49
N ALA A 115 -9.00 -8.26 -6.28
CA ALA A 115 -7.80 -9.06 -6.10
C ALA A 115 -7.97 -10.47 -6.65
N ARG A 116 -9.10 -11.11 -6.33
CA ARG A 116 -9.44 -12.46 -6.81
C ARG A 116 -9.64 -12.52 -8.32
N LEU A 117 -10.24 -11.50 -8.93
CA LEU A 117 -10.42 -11.45 -10.38
C LEU A 117 -9.08 -11.29 -11.11
N ILE A 118 -8.21 -10.41 -10.63
CA ILE A 118 -6.85 -10.22 -11.19
C ILE A 118 -6.06 -11.51 -11.04
N ALA A 119 -6.10 -12.12 -9.86
CA ALA A 119 -5.46 -13.40 -9.60
C ALA A 119 -5.94 -14.51 -10.55
N ALA A 120 -7.25 -14.65 -10.72
CA ALA A 120 -7.84 -15.67 -11.60
C ALA A 120 -7.49 -15.44 -13.07
N THR A 121 -7.36 -14.19 -13.51
CA THR A 121 -7.14 -13.88 -14.92
C THR A 121 -5.67 -13.93 -15.33
N PHE A 122 -4.78 -13.41 -14.48
CA PHE A 122 -3.34 -13.34 -14.78
C PHE A 122 -2.52 -14.44 -14.11
N GLY A 123 -3.14 -15.32 -13.32
CA GLY A 123 -2.45 -16.38 -12.59
C GLY A 123 -1.55 -15.86 -11.45
N ILE A 124 -1.89 -14.69 -10.91
CA ILE A 124 -1.13 -14.03 -9.83
C ILE A 124 -1.69 -14.47 -8.48
N LEU A 125 -0.86 -14.57 -7.45
CA LEU A 125 -1.32 -14.96 -6.11
C LEU A 125 -2.04 -13.81 -5.39
N PRO A 126 -3.28 -14.01 -4.92
CA PRO A 126 -4.00 -13.04 -4.13
C PRO A 126 -3.64 -13.15 -2.64
N ILE A 127 -3.38 -12.01 -2.02
CA ILE A 127 -3.26 -11.79 -0.58
C ILE A 127 -4.49 -10.97 -0.16
N ASP A 128 -5.53 -11.67 0.29
CA ASP A 128 -6.70 -11.04 0.88
C ASP A 128 -6.80 -11.39 2.37
N GLY A 129 -7.74 -10.77 3.09
CA GLY A 129 -7.93 -10.98 4.52
C GLY A 129 -8.39 -12.40 4.90
N THR A 130 -8.64 -13.27 3.91
CA THR A 130 -9.01 -14.67 4.17
C THR A 130 -7.82 -15.63 4.13
N VAL A 131 -6.65 -15.16 3.67
CA VAL A 131 -5.43 -15.98 3.63
C VAL A 131 -4.93 -16.24 5.06
N PRO A 132 -4.79 -17.51 5.50
CA PRO A 132 -4.25 -17.83 6.82
C PRO A 132 -2.82 -17.33 6.98
N ALA A 133 -2.44 -16.92 8.19
CA ALA A 133 -1.12 -16.36 8.48
C ALA A 133 0.05 -17.27 8.04
N ALA A 134 -0.11 -18.59 8.16
CA ALA A 134 0.89 -19.55 7.69
C ALA A 134 1.08 -19.54 6.16
N GLN A 135 -0.01 -19.43 5.40
CA GLN A 135 0.04 -19.35 3.93
C GLN A 135 0.58 -18.00 3.48
N LEU A 136 0.18 -16.91 4.14
CA LEU A 136 0.73 -15.58 3.88
C LEU A 136 2.26 -15.57 4.04
N LYS A 137 2.77 -16.19 5.12
CA LYS A 137 4.21 -16.32 5.35
C LYS A 137 4.91 -17.08 4.21
N ASP A 138 4.36 -18.20 3.74
CA ASP A 138 4.90 -18.94 2.59
C ASP A 138 4.94 -18.08 1.31
N TYR A 139 3.85 -17.37 1.01
CA TYR A 139 3.78 -16.51 -0.17
C TYR A 139 4.84 -15.41 -0.11
N LEU A 140 4.99 -14.77 1.05
CA LEU A 140 5.99 -13.73 1.27
C LEU A 140 7.43 -14.27 1.19
N GLU A 141 7.69 -15.46 1.74
CA GLU A 141 9.01 -16.10 1.64
C GLU A 141 9.35 -16.48 0.20
N ARG A 142 8.40 -17.02 -0.55
CA ARG A 142 8.57 -17.36 -1.97
C ARG A 142 8.73 -16.11 -2.84
N PHE A 143 8.06 -15.02 -2.50
CA PHE A 143 8.25 -13.71 -3.16
C PHE A 143 9.65 -13.15 -2.88
N ARG A 144 10.12 -13.18 -1.63
CA ARG A 144 11.49 -12.80 -1.25
C ARG A 144 12.56 -13.66 -1.96
N ALA A 145 12.29 -14.94 -2.15
CA ALA A 145 13.16 -15.84 -2.88
C ALA A 145 13.05 -15.70 -4.42
N ARG A 146 12.28 -14.73 -4.93
CA ARG A 146 11.96 -14.52 -6.35
C ARG A 146 11.41 -15.76 -7.07
N LYS A 147 10.80 -16.69 -6.32
CA LYS A 147 10.07 -17.85 -6.90
C LYS A 147 8.70 -17.44 -7.42
N ILE A 148 8.16 -16.36 -6.87
CA ILE A 148 6.96 -15.66 -7.35
C ILE A 148 7.40 -14.22 -7.62
N LEU A 149 7.10 -13.72 -8.81
CA LEU A 149 7.45 -12.37 -9.22
C LEU A 149 6.30 -11.38 -9.03
N ALA A 150 5.05 -11.86 -8.96
CA ALA A 150 3.88 -11.01 -8.86
C ALA A 150 2.95 -11.48 -7.73
N ILE A 151 2.45 -10.53 -6.94
CA ILE A 151 1.37 -10.74 -5.98
C ILE A 151 0.34 -9.62 -6.09
N VAL A 152 -0.92 -9.94 -5.80
CA VAL A 152 -2.01 -8.97 -5.68
C VAL A 152 -2.45 -8.91 -4.24
N ALA A 153 -2.51 -7.74 -3.64
CA ALA A 153 -2.89 -7.58 -2.25
C ALA A 153 -3.95 -6.50 -2.06
N THR A 154 -4.76 -6.69 -1.03
CA THR A 154 -5.58 -5.62 -0.46
C THR A 154 -4.83 -4.94 0.70
N HIS A 155 -5.49 -4.03 1.42
CA HIS A 155 -5.01 -3.31 2.62
C HIS A 155 -4.44 -4.16 3.78
N VAL A 156 -4.28 -5.48 3.58
CA VAL A 156 -3.72 -6.41 4.58
C VAL A 156 -2.20 -6.27 4.72
N LEU A 157 -1.52 -5.66 3.75
CA LEU A 157 -0.06 -5.49 3.78
C LEU A 157 0.42 -4.22 4.50
N ASP A 158 -0.48 -3.35 4.93
CA ASP A 158 -0.15 -1.97 5.33
C ASP A 158 0.67 -1.88 6.63
N ASP A 159 0.68 -2.90 7.50
CA ASP A 159 1.19 -2.71 8.86
C ASP A 159 2.61 -3.24 9.19
N SER A 160 3.23 -4.17 8.43
CA SER A 160 4.56 -4.69 8.81
C SER A 160 5.34 -5.50 7.76
N ALA A 161 4.88 -5.56 6.50
CA ALA A 161 5.51 -6.43 5.51
C ALA A 161 6.60 -5.70 4.72
N ASP A 162 7.88 -5.99 5.03
CA ASP A 162 9.00 -5.48 4.25
C ASP A 162 9.23 -6.29 2.97
N PHE A 163 9.31 -5.56 1.85
CA PHE A 163 9.57 -6.08 0.51
C PHE A 163 10.84 -5.45 -0.10
N PRO A 164 12.05 -5.84 0.37
CA PRO A 164 13.30 -5.27 -0.16
C PRO A 164 13.51 -5.56 -1.65
N GLU A 165 12.92 -6.65 -2.15
CA GLU A 165 13.03 -7.08 -3.54
C GLU A 165 12.01 -6.39 -4.48
N LEU A 166 11.07 -5.61 -3.93
CA LEU A 166 10.02 -4.97 -4.71
C LEU A 166 10.62 -3.92 -5.65
N THR A 167 10.38 -4.09 -6.94
CA THR A 167 10.86 -3.15 -7.96
C THR A 167 9.73 -2.29 -8.49
N VAL A 168 8.52 -2.83 -8.62
CA VAL A 168 7.37 -2.13 -9.19
C VAL A 168 6.14 -2.29 -8.30
N MET A 169 5.52 -1.18 -7.94
CA MET A 169 4.24 -1.18 -7.24
C MET A 169 3.17 -0.56 -8.16
N ILE A 170 2.06 -1.27 -8.35
CA ILE A 170 0.92 -0.80 -9.13
C ILE A 170 -0.26 -0.67 -8.17
N GLN A 171 -0.76 0.55 -7.98
CA GLN A 171 -1.95 0.81 -7.18
C GLN A 171 -3.15 1.07 -8.09
N MET A 172 -4.23 0.32 -7.90
CA MET A 172 -5.49 0.48 -8.62
C MET A 172 -6.61 0.90 -7.67
N GLY A 173 -7.10 2.12 -7.83
CA GLY A 173 -8.41 2.59 -7.36
C GLY A 173 -9.41 2.67 -8.49
#